data_AF-A0A7J0FXJ5-F1
#
_entry.id   AF-A0A7J0FXJ5-F1
#
_cell.length_a   1.000
_cell.length_b   1.000
_cell.length_c   1.000
_cell.angle_alpha   90.00
_cell.angle_beta   90.00
_cell.angle_gamma   90.00
#
_symmetry.space_group_name_H-M   'P 1'
#
loop_
_entity.id
_entity.type
_entity.pdbx_description
1 polymer ?
#
loop_
_entity_poly.entity_id
_entity_poly.type
_entity_poly.pdbx_seq_one_letter_code
_entity_poly.pdbx_strand_id
1 'polypeptide(L)'
;MGTLVLTKSTMQPEILATGTDTSPWRFYIQNPFLILPLPLTMFGKWGPGSELTVAARGHGHSLQGQAQAHRGVVINMESFRGPQMQVHPGKNPYVDVSGGELWINILHESMKYGLAPKSWTDYLHLTVGAGSCYRERRCAKLLREAECRPLSWCPWRTWSVWHNNTSTNISRASAQKLVKWIRVLYSDFSAFTRDQEHLISAENRFDYVEGFVIINRTGLLNNWRSSFNPEDPVQASQFESDGRTLFCLELTKHFNSDKIDMINKEIENLLSELSYISSTLFMSEVSYIEFLDRVHGSEVKLRSKGLWEVPHPWLNLLIPRSKIHNFAQEVFGNILTDTSNGPILVYPVNKSKWDNRTSIVLPDEDVFYLVAFLSSAVPSSTGTDGLEHILTQNRRILDFCEAAEIGVKQYLPHYTTQKEWQAHFGPRWEIFMQRKSAYDPLAILAPGQKIFQKAISIL
;
A
#
# COMPACT_ATOMS: atom_id res chain seq x y z
N MET A 1 -23.08 7.92 -29.60
CA MET A 1 -23.73 8.77 -28.57
C MET A 1 -24.92 8.01 -28.02
N GLY A 2 -25.00 7.85 -26.70
CA GLY A 2 -26.08 7.15 -26.01
C GLY A 2 -25.58 6.40 -24.78
N THR A 3 -25.43 7.11 -23.66
CA THR A 3 -25.23 6.50 -22.34
C THR A 3 -26.58 6.02 -21.84
N LEU A 4 -26.77 4.72 -21.65
CA LEU A 4 -28.02 4.18 -21.10
C LEU A 4 -27.96 4.25 -19.57
N VAL A 5 -28.70 5.18 -18.98
CA VAL A 5 -28.92 5.27 -17.53
C VAL A 5 -30.28 4.65 -17.23
N LEU A 6 -30.32 3.59 -16.41
CA LEU A 6 -31.57 2.96 -15.97
C LEU A 6 -32.07 3.64 -14.69
N THR A 7 -33.16 4.41 -14.76
CA THR A 7 -33.94 4.86 -13.59
C THR A 7 -35.37 4.31 -13.68
N LYS A 8 -35.89 3.87 -12.53
CA LYS A 8 -37.15 3.12 -12.45
C LYS A 8 -38.33 4.06 -12.19
N SER A 9 -38.87 4.67 -13.24
CA SER A 9 -40.31 4.97 -13.33
C SER A 9 -40.66 5.37 -14.75
N THR A 10 -41.57 4.61 -15.36
CA THR A 10 -42.18 4.78 -16.68
C THR A 10 -41.24 4.65 -17.89
N MET A 11 -41.62 3.74 -18.79
CA MET A 11 -41.06 3.59 -20.13
C MET A 11 -41.16 4.94 -20.88
N GLN A 12 -40.06 5.68 -20.97
CA GLN A 12 -39.68 6.53 -22.10
C GLN A 12 -38.25 7.07 -21.91
N PRO A 13 -37.43 7.16 -22.97
CA PRO A 13 -36.04 7.57 -22.85
C PRO A 13 -35.90 9.10 -22.83
N GLU A 14 -35.25 9.65 -21.81
CA GLU A 14 -34.71 11.01 -21.83
C GLU A 14 -33.19 10.99 -21.67
N ILE A 15 -32.51 11.74 -22.53
CA ILE A 15 -31.05 11.87 -22.61
C ILE A 15 -30.66 13.17 -21.89
N LEU A 16 -29.87 13.07 -20.81
CA LEU A 16 -29.21 14.23 -20.22
C LEU A 16 -27.70 14.03 -20.23
N ALA A 17 -27.01 14.89 -20.99
CA ALA A 17 -25.57 14.97 -21.10
C ALA A 17 -25.06 16.16 -20.28
N THR A 18 -24.20 15.93 -19.30
CA THR A 18 -23.35 16.99 -18.72
C THR A 18 -21.95 16.41 -18.38
N GLY A 19 -20.91 16.98 -18.98
CA GLY A 19 -19.50 16.72 -18.64
C GLY A 19 -18.63 16.27 -19.84
N THR A 20 -17.67 17.10 -20.22
CA THR A 20 -16.79 17.00 -21.39
C THR A 20 -15.61 16.04 -21.18
N ASP A 21 -15.86 14.72 -21.13
CA ASP A 21 -14.83 13.67 -21.27
C ASP A 21 -15.12 12.91 -22.58
N THR A 22 -14.30 13.12 -23.61
CA THR A 22 -14.49 12.58 -24.97
C THR A 22 -13.93 11.16 -25.16
N SER A 23 -13.69 10.43 -24.08
CA SER A 23 -13.21 9.04 -24.14
C SER A 23 -14.32 8.08 -24.60
N PRO A 24 -14.14 7.25 -25.66
CA PRO A 24 -15.22 6.48 -26.31
C PRO A 24 -15.67 5.20 -25.57
N TRP A 25 -15.48 5.15 -24.26
CA TRP A 25 -15.72 3.97 -23.43
C TRP A 25 -16.61 4.39 -22.27
N ARG A 26 -17.55 3.56 -21.78
CA ARG A 26 -17.99 3.43 -20.35
C ARG A 26 -19.48 3.10 -20.17
N PHE A 27 -19.74 2.12 -19.31
CA PHE A 27 -20.89 2.10 -18.40
C PHE A 27 -20.35 2.29 -16.98
N TYR A 28 -20.79 3.34 -16.28
CA TYR A 28 -20.49 3.55 -14.87
C TYR A 28 -21.77 3.51 -14.06
N ILE A 29 -21.80 2.70 -13.01
CA ILE A 29 -22.86 2.80 -12.01
C ILE A 29 -22.41 3.83 -10.98
N GLN A 30 -22.82 5.08 -11.19
CA GLN A 30 -22.49 6.21 -10.30
C GLN A 30 -23.36 6.26 -9.04
N ASN A 31 -24.50 5.54 -9.00
CA ASN A 31 -25.47 5.67 -7.92
C ASN A 31 -26.13 4.32 -7.56
N PRO A 32 -25.62 3.58 -6.56
CA PRO A 32 -26.22 2.34 -6.08
C PRO A 32 -27.33 2.64 -5.03
N PHE A 33 -28.25 3.57 -5.32
CA PHE A 33 -29.44 3.69 -4.47
C PHE A 33 -30.34 2.49 -4.73
N LEU A 34 -30.66 1.75 -3.67
CA LEU A 34 -31.46 0.52 -3.65
C LEU A 34 -30.76 -0.71 -4.24
N ILE A 35 -29.71 -1.15 -3.56
CA ILE A 35 -29.16 -2.49 -3.76
C ILE A 35 -29.27 -3.27 -2.44
N LEU A 36 -30.50 -3.74 -2.14
CA LEU A 36 -30.74 -5.09 -1.59
C LEU A 36 -29.94 -6.12 -2.41
N PRO A 37 -29.67 -7.38 -1.98
CA PRO A 37 -28.60 -8.27 -2.46
C PRO A 37 -28.65 -8.65 -3.96
N LEU A 38 -28.46 -7.66 -4.82
CA LEU A 38 -28.73 -7.66 -6.25
C LEU A 38 -27.49 -7.77 -7.15
N PRO A 39 -26.24 -7.41 -6.76
CA PRO A 39 -25.11 -7.57 -7.66
C PRO A 39 -24.83 -9.05 -7.92
N LEU A 40 -24.78 -9.87 -6.86
CA LEU A 40 -24.53 -11.31 -6.97
C LEU A 40 -25.66 -12.06 -7.70
N THR A 41 -26.92 -11.67 -7.53
CA THR A 41 -28.04 -12.29 -8.25
C THR A 41 -28.16 -11.81 -9.70
N MET A 42 -27.68 -10.61 -10.05
CA MET A 42 -27.58 -10.17 -11.45
C MET A 42 -26.36 -10.74 -12.17
N PHE A 43 -25.19 -10.79 -11.54
CA PHE A 43 -23.98 -11.37 -12.15
C PHE A 43 -24.01 -12.89 -12.14
N GLY A 44 -24.65 -13.52 -11.15
CA GLY A 44 -24.94 -14.96 -11.17
C GLY A 44 -25.90 -15.38 -12.29
N LYS A 45 -26.65 -14.42 -12.88
CA LYS A 45 -27.42 -14.63 -14.12
C LYS A 45 -26.58 -14.47 -15.39
N TRP A 46 -25.35 -13.97 -15.30
CA TRP A 46 -24.43 -13.95 -16.43
C TRP A 46 -23.87 -15.37 -16.60
N GLY A 47 -24.63 -16.16 -17.37
CA GLY A 47 -24.19 -17.48 -17.78
C GLY A 47 -22.98 -17.43 -18.72
N PRO A 48 -22.46 -18.60 -19.11
CA PRO A 48 -21.27 -18.74 -19.93
C PRO A 48 -21.38 -18.15 -21.35
N GLY A 49 -22.56 -17.70 -21.79
CA GLY A 49 -22.78 -17.03 -23.08
C GLY A 49 -22.55 -15.51 -23.07
N SER A 50 -22.17 -14.91 -21.94
CA SER A 50 -21.85 -13.48 -21.85
C SER A 50 -20.34 -13.26 -21.83
N GLU A 51 -19.84 -12.20 -22.46
CA GLU A 51 -18.43 -11.77 -22.35
C GLU A 51 -18.19 -10.78 -21.20
N LEU A 52 -19.24 -10.32 -20.51
CA LEU A 52 -19.12 -9.24 -19.53
C LEU A 52 -18.32 -9.62 -18.28
N THR A 53 -17.30 -8.84 -17.97
CA THR A 53 -16.52 -8.94 -16.71
C THR A 53 -16.82 -7.78 -15.78
N VAL A 54 -16.50 -7.92 -14.49
CA VAL A 54 -16.76 -6.89 -13.46
C VAL A 54 -15.50 -6.55 -12.68
N ALA A 55 -15.20 -5.26 -12.52
CA ALA A 55 -14.13 -4.80 -11.63
C ALA A 55 -14.71 -3.92 -10.50
N ALA A 56 -14.32 -4.22 -9.26
CA ALA A 56 -14.53 -3.33 -8.13
C ALA A 56 -13.44 -2.26 -8.13
N ARG A 57 -13.82 -0.99 -8.12
CA ARG A 57 -12.90 0.16 -8.08
C ARG A 57 -13.09 0.91 -6.76
N GLY A 58 -12.08 0.85 -5.90
CA GLY A 58 -11.93 1.77 -4.77
C GLY A 58 -11.41 3.13 -5.24
N HIS A 59 -10.43 3.70 -4.55
CA HIS A 59 -9.87 5.02 -4.87
C HIS A 59 -8.98 5.08 -6.13
N GLY A 60 -9.00 4.03 -6.97
CA GLY A 60 -8.32 4.06 -8.28
C GLY A 60 -6.79 4.00 -8.26
N HIS A 61 -6.14 3.73 -7.11
CA HIS A 61 -4.68 3.65 -6.95
C HIS A 61 -4.00 2.40 -7.57
N SER A 62 -4.68 1.68 -8.46
CA SER A 62 -4.08 0.55 -9.17
C SER A 62 -3.18 1.03 -10.31
N LEU A 63 -1.97 0.48 -10.42
CA LEU A 63 -0.93 0.98 -11.31
C LEU A 63 -1.05 0.51 -12.76
N GLN A 64 -1.65 -0.67 -12.98
CA GLN A 64 -1.62 -1.40 -14.26
C GLN A 64 -3.01 -1.89 -14.67
N GLY A 65 -4.05 -1.14 -14.29
CA GLY A 65 -5.43 -1.42 -14.68
C GLY A 65 -6.11 -2.54 -13.88
N GLN A 66 -5.54 -2.97 -12.75
CA GLN A 66 -6.12 -4.05 -11.92
C GLN A 66 -7.59 -3.81 -11.52
N ALA A 67 -7.97 -2.54 -11.32
CA ALA A 67 -9.32 -2.10 -10.98
C ALA A 67 -10.18 -1.70 -12.21
N GLN A 68 -9.78 -2.09 -13.42
CA GLN A 68 -10.51 -1.81 -14.66
C GLN A 68 -11.11 -3.09 -15.25
N ALA A 69 -12.18 -2.93 -16.03
CA ALA A 69 -12.82 -3.99 -16.80
C ALA A 69 -13.06 -3.53 -18.24
N HIS A 70 -12.22 -3.99 -19.18
CA HIS A 70 -12.37 -3.65 -20.59
C HIS A 70 -13.69 -4.22 -21.14
N ARG A 71 -14.52 -3.36 -21.75
CA ARG A 71 -15.87 -3.70 -22.25
C ARG A 71 -16.76 -4.39 -21.19
N GLY A 72 -16.46 -4.17 -19.91
CA GLY A 72 -17.18 -4.73 -18.77
C GLY A 72 -17.82 -3.66 -17.90
N VAL A 73 -18.13 -4.04 -16.66
CA VAL A 73 -18.73 -3.16 -15.65
C VAL A 73 -17.68 -2.80 -14.60
N VAL A 74 -17.49 -1.51 -14.35
CA VAL A 74 -16.70 -1.02 -13.22
C VAL A 74 -17.65 -0.48 -12.17
N ILE A 75 -17.50 -0.97 -10.94
CA ILE A 75 -18.31 -0.52 -9.82
C ILE A 75 -17.50 0.41 -8.95
N ASN A 76 -18.01 1.62 -8.78
CA ASN A 76 -17.45 2.59 -7.86
C ASN A 76 -17.80 2.17 -6.42
N MET A 77 -16.81 1.70 -5.66
CA MET A 77 -17.03 1.25 -4.29
C MET A 77 -17.30 2.40 -3.32
N GLU A 78 -16.76 3.59 -3.59
CA GLU A 78 -16.93 4.77 -2.74
C GLU A 78 -18.34 5.36 -2.83
N SER A 79 -19.09 5.10 -3.91
CA SER A 79 -20.49 5.51 -4.01
C SER A 79 -21.45 4.62 -3.22
N PHE A 80 -20.95 3.53 -2.62
CA PHE A 80 -21.78 2.60 -1.86
C PHE A 80 -22.22 3.21 -0.52
N ARG A 81 -23.49 3.63 -0.44
CA ARG A 81 -24.14 4.05 0.81
C ARG A 81 -24.58 2.82 1.62
N GLY A 82 -23.61 2.10 2.18
CA GLY A 82 -23.84 0.98 3.11
C GLY A 82 -24.26 1.44 4.51
N PRO A 83 -24.32 0.53 5.50
CA PRO A 83 -24.46 0.90 6.90
C PRO A 83 -23.38 1.92 7.27
N GLN A 84 -23.75 2.92 8.08
CA GLN A 84 -22.77 3.85 8.64
C GLN A 84 -21.68 3.08 9.38
N MET A 85 -20.45 3.61 9.37
CA MET A 85 -19.34 3.08 10.16
C MET A 85 -19.76 2.91 11.62
N GLN A 86 -19.49 1.74 12.21
CA GLN A 86 -19.83 1.47 13.61
C GLN A 86 -18.59 1.09 14.39
N VAL A 87 -18.26 1.89 15.40
CA VAL A 87 -17.15 1.64 16.31
C VAL A 87 -17.66 0.90 17.54
N HIS A 88 -17.04 -0.24 17.85
CA HIS A 88 -17.37 -1.09 18.98
C HIS A 88 -16.24 -1.01 20.02
N PRO A 89 -16.34 -0.15 21.07
CA PRO A 89 -15.25 0.16 21.99
C PRO A 89 -15.05 -0.85 23.14
N GLY A 90 -15.60 -2.06 23.00
CA GLY A 90 -15.60 -3.08 24.05
C GLY A 90 -14.20 -3.61 24.44
N LYS A 91 -14.15 -4.69 25.22
CA LYS A 91 -12.89 -5.31 25.67
C LYS A 91 -11.93 -5.64 24.51
N ASN A 92 -12.49 -6.07 23.38
CA ASN A 92 -11.79 -6.31 22.13
C ASN A 92 -12.38 -5.35 21.08
N PRO A 93 -11.84 -4.13 20.95
CA PRO A 93 -12.49 -3.13 20.14
C PRO A 93 -12.29 -3.39 18.63
N TYR A 94 -13.30 -3.08 17.84
CA TYR A 94 -13.28 -3.20 16.38
C TYR A 94 -14.17 -2.13 15.74
N VAL A 95 -13.98 -1.92 14.44
CA VAL A 95 -14.80 -1.01 13.63
C VAL A 95 -15.37 -1.76 12.43
N ASP A 96 -16.67 -1.63 12.23
CA ASP A 96 -17.38 -2.15 11.07
C ASP A 96 -17.50 -1.07 10.00
N VAL A 97 -17.00 -1.33 8.80
CA VAL A 97 -16.92 -0.36 7.70
C VAL A 97 -17.26 -0.98 6.35
N SER A 98 -17.78 -0.16 5.44
CA SER A 98 -17.92 -0.54 4.03
C SER A 98 -16.54 -0.78 3.41
N GLY A 99 -16.43 -1.75 2.49
CA GLY A 99 -15.20 -1.98 1.73
C GLY A 99 -14.79 -0.78 0.85
N GLY A 100 -15.72 0.12 0.55
CA GLY A 100 -15.47 1.38 -0.16
C GLY A 100 -15.01 2.54 0.72
N GLU A 101 -14.93 2.37 2.04
CA GLU A 101 -14.54 3.45 2.97
C GLU A 101 -13.03 3.70 2.95
N LEU A 102 -12.61 4.97 3.11
CA LEU A 102 -11.19 5.35 3.15
C LEU A 102 -10.59 5.18 4.55
N TRP A 103 -9.32 4.78 4.63
CA TRP A 103 -8.61 4.64 5.91
C TRP A 103 -8.56 5.94 6.73
N ILE A 104 -8.46 7.10 6.07
CA ILE A 104 -8.48 8.40 6.75
C ILE A 104 -9.80 8.65 7.51
N ASN A 105 -10.93 8.26 6.94
CA ASN A 105 -12.24 8.39 7.59
C ASN A 105 -12.34 7.47 8.81
N ILE A 106 -11.77 6.26 8.70
CA ILE A 106 -11.71 5.29 9.81
C ILE A 106 -10.85 5.80 10.96
N LEU A 107 -9.72 6.43 10.64
CA LEU A 107 -8.86 7.08 11.63
C LEU A 107 -9.65 8.16 12.38
N HIS A 108 -10.27 9.09 11.66
CA HIS A 108 -11.03 10.18 12.28
C HIS A 108 -12.19 9.69 13.14
N GLU A 109 -12.97 8.72 12.67
CA GLU A 109 -14.09 8.19 13.43
C GLU A 109 -13.64 7.40 14.65
N SER A 110 -12.65 6.51 14.51
CA SER A 110 -12.11 5.72 15.63
C SER A 110 -11.53 6.62 16.72
N MET A 111 -10.87 7.72 16.34
CA MET A 111 -10.26 8.66 17.26
C MET A 111 -11.28 9.38 18.16
N LYS A 112 -12.54 9.54 17.73
CA LYS A 112 -13.63 10.05 18.59
C LYS A 112 -13.87 9.17 19.83
N TYR A 113 -13.51 7.89 19.74
CA TYR A 113 -13.62 6.91 20.81
C TYR A 113 -12.28 6.68 21.55
N GLY A 114 -11.23 7.42 21.21
CA GLY A 114 -9.88 7.16 21.70
C GLY A 114 -9.32 5.82 21.21
N LEU A 115 -9.68 5.42 19.99
CA LEU A 115 -9.27 4.17 19.36
C LEU A 115 -8.61 4.46 18.02
N ALA A 116 -7.78 3.54 17.53
CA ALA A 116 -7.22 3.60 16.19
C ALA A 116 -6.85 2.19 15.69
N PRO A 117 -6.92 1.94 14.37
CA PRO A 117 -6.28 0.79 13.75
C PRO A 117 -4.81 0.63 14.13
N LYS A 118 -4.34 -0.63 14.22
CA LYS A 118 -2.96 -0.99 14.60
C LYS A 118 -1.97 -1.01 13.45
N SER A 119 -2.45 -0.84 12.22
CA SER A 119 -1.71 -1.15 11.00
C SER A 119 -2.22 -0.24 9.91
N TRP A 120 -1.29 0.44 9.24
CA TRP A 120 -1.58 1.53 8.32
C TRP A 120 -0.76 1.41 7.05
N THR A 121 -1.34 1.79 5.91
CA THR A 121 -0.60 2.17 4.70
C THR A 121 -0.02 3.57 4.88
N ASP A 122 1.08 3.89 4.19
CA ASP A 122 1.67 5.24 4.27
C ASP A 122 0.75 6.32 3.74
N TYR A 123 -0.11 5.96 2.80
CA TYR A 123 -1.14 6.82 2.24
C TYR A 123 -2.53 6.34 2.68
N LEU A 124 -3.29 7.21 3.34
CA LEU A 124 -4.58 6.87 3.97
C LEU A 124 -5.81 7.09 3.09
N HIS A 125 -5.65 7.76 1.95
CA HIS A 125 -6.73 7.95 0.98
C HIS A 125 -6.82 6.74 0.04
N LEU A 126 -6.83 5.55 0.66
CA LEU A 126 -7.05 4.26 0.04
C LEU A 126 -8.28 3.62 0.67
N THR A 127 -9.10 2.97 -0.13
CA THR A 127 -10.27 2.24 0.39
C THR A 127 -9.86 0.99 1.16
N VAL A 128 -10.59 0.60 2.20
CA VAL A 128 -10.36 -0.63 2.98
C VAL A 128 -10.34 -1.87 2.11
N GLY A 129 -11.25 -1.97 1.13
CA GLY A 129 -11.31 -3.08 0.19
C GLY A 129 -10.01 -3.20 -0.60
N ALA A 130 -9.51 -2.10 -1.16
CA ALA A 130 -8.21 -2.09 -1.85
C ALA A 130 -7.04 -2.40 -0.91
N GLY A 131 -6.99 -1.81 0.29
CA GLY A 131 -5.93 -2.06 1.27
C GLY A 131 -5.89 -3.51 1.75
N SER A 132 -7.05 -4.10 2.04
CA SER A 132 -7.19 -5.49 2.48
C SER A 132 -6.95 -6.49 1.35
N CYS A 133 -7.23 -6.11 0.10
CA CYS A 133 -6.88 -6.89 -1.09
C CYS A 133 -5.36 -7.07 -1.26
N TYR A 134 -4.54 -6.16 -0.75
CA TYR A 134 -3.09 -6.27 -0.90
C TYR A 134 -2.38 -6.61 0.41
N ARG A 135 -2.99 -6.28 1.55
CA ARG A 135 -2.37 -6.43 2.87
C ARG A 135 -3.28 -7.20 3.81
N GLU A 136 -2.87 -8.40 4.20
CA GLU A 136 -3.50 -9.13 5.30
C GLU A 136 -2.52 -9.24 6.49
N ARG A 137 -2.58 -8.18 7.32
CA ARG A 137 -2.03 -7.94 8.68
C ARG A 137 -0.51 -7.70 8.87
N ARG A 138 -0.17 -6.51 9.43
CA ARG A 138 0.98 -6.15 10.35
C ARG A 138 1.15 -4.62 10.55
N CYS A 139 1.62 -4.02 11.65
CA CYS A 139 2.26 -4.48 12.90
C CYS A 139 2.25 -3.30 13.92
N ALA A 140 1.51 -3.39 15.03
CA ALA A 140 1.94 -2.91 16.36
C ALA A 140 1.24 -3.77 17.45
N LYS A 141 2.07 -4.58 18.13
CA LYS A 141 1.88 -5.35 19.39
C LYS A 141 0.74 -6.40 19.58
N LEU A 142 1.11 -7.34 20.46
CA LEU A 142 0.72 -8.73 20.75
C LEU A 142 -0.74 -9.06 21.17
N LEU A 143 -1.07 -10.33 20.88
CA LEU A 143 -2.06 -11.29 21.39
C LEU A 143 -2.95 -10.89 22.60
N ARG A 144 -4.26 -11.11 22.44
CA ARG A 144 -5.07 -12.00 23.28
C ARG A 144 -6.32 -12.45 22.53
N GLU A 145 -6.73 -13.66 22.82
CA GLU A 145 -7.70 -14.49 22.12
C GLU A 145 -9.07 -13.83 21.93
N ALA A 146 -9.53 -13.82 20.68
CA ALA A 146 -10.93 -13.98 20.34
C ALA A 146 -10.97 -14.51 18.89
N GLU A 147 -11.60 -15.68 18.73
CA GLU A 147 -11.76 -16.40 17.48
C GLU A 147 -12.38 -15.51 16.38
N CYS A 148 -11.56 -15.02 15.46
CA CYS A 148 -12.03 -14.70 14.12
C CYS A 148 -11.58 -15.85 13.22
N ARG A 149 -12.56 -16.66 12.78
CA ARG A 149 -12.37 -17.72 11.79
C ARG A 149 -11.63 -17.13 10.57
N PRO A 150 -10.65 -17.84 9.98
CA PRO A 150 -9.83 -17.33 8.88
C PRO A 150 -10.69 -16.96 7.68
N LEU A 151 -10.87 -15.66 7.43
CA LEU A 151 -11.49 -15.15 6.22
C LEU A 151 -10.43 -15.14 5.12
N SER A 152 -10.26 -16.31 4.49
CA SER A 152 -9.41 -16.56 3.35
C SER A 152 -9.46 -15.46 2.28
N TRP A 153 -8.30 -14.87 1.96
CA TRP A 153 -8.11 -14.03 0.78
C TRP A 153 -8.60 -14.72 -0.49
N CYS A 154 -9.56 -14.07 -1.14
CA CYS A 154 -9.90 -14.29 -2.53
C CYS A 154 -10.23 -12.91 -3.11
N PRO A 155 -9.64 -12.50 -4.26
CA PRO A 155 -10.14 -11.35 -5.02
C PRO A 155 -11.62 -11.50 -5.37
N TRP A 156 -12.14 -12.72 -5.22
CA TRP A 156 -13.48 -13.22 -5.47
C TRP A 156 -14.39 -13.19 -4.22
N ARG A 157 -13.82 -13.20 -3.00
CA ARG A 157 -14.55 -13.10 -1.69
C ARG A 157 -14.64 -11.69 -1.17
N THR A 158 -13.94 -10.74 -1.79
CA THR A 158 -14.28 -9.31 -1.67
C THR A 158 -15.74 -9.06 -2.00
N TRP A 159 -16.45 -9.98 -2.66
CA TRP A 159 -17.89 -9.91 -2.92
C TRP A 159 -18.80 -10.27 -1.74
N SER A 160 -18.36 -11.11 -0.80
CA SER A 160 -19.05 -11.27 0.49
C SER A 160 -18.99 -10.01 1.36
N VAL A 161 -18.00 -9.13 1.12
CA VAL A 161 -17.86 -7.80 1.76
C VAL A 161 -18.90 -6.79 1.22
N TRP A 162 -19.65 -7.13 0.16
CA TRP A 162 -20.71 -6.27 -0.39
C TRP A 162 -22.02 -6.37 0.36
N HIS A 163 -22.17 -7.41 1.20
CA HIS A 163 -23.39 -7.66 1.97
C HIS A 163 -23.15 -7.57 3.47
N ASN A 164 -21.89 -7.73 3.92
CA ASN A 164 -21.52 -7.63 5.32
C ASN A 164 -20.44 -6.57 5.51
N ASN A 165 -20.57 -5.76 6.56
CA ASN A 165 -19.52 -4.84 6.99
C ASN A 165 -18.17 -5.57 7.10
N THR A 166 -17.10 -4.90 6.68
CA THR A 166 -15.74 -5.36 6.97
C THR A 166 -15.45 -4.97 8.42
N SER A 167 -15.32 -5.96 9.30
CA SER A 167 -14.87 -5.72 10.67
C SER A 167 -13.35 -5.63 10.68
N THR A 168 -12.82 -4.49 11.10
CA THR A 168 -11.38 -4.27 11.31
C THR A 168 -11.10 -4.09 12.79
N ASN A 169 -10.17 -4.87 13.35
CA ASN A 169 -9.77 -4.71 14.74
C ASN A 169 -9.08 -3.34 14.93
N ILE A 170 -9.52 -2.62 15.96
CA ILE A 170 -8.86 -1.40 16.42
C ILE A 170 -8.27 -1.69 17.80
N SER A 171 -7.25 -0.94 18.21
CA SER A 171 -6.83 -0.96 19.61
C SER A 171 -7.38 0.25 20.32
N ARG A 172 -7.39 0.15 21.66
CA ARG A 172 -7.19 1.32 22.50
C ARG A 172 -5.90 1.99 22.06
N ALA A 173 -6.03 3.00 21.22
CA ALA A 173 -5.08 4.07 21.14
C ALA A 173 -5.22 4.79 22.47
N SER A 174 -4.64 4.24 23.53
CA SER A 174 -4.66 4.85 24.86
C SER A 174 -3.97 6.20 24.76
N ALA A 175 -4.72 7.20 24.29
CA ALA A 175 -4.40 8.61 24.18
C ALA A 175 -3.01 8.96 23.61
N GLN A 176 -2.45 8.16 22.68
CA GLN A 176 -1.23 8.53 21.94
C GLN A 176 -1.57 9.72 21.03
N LYS A 177 -1.52 10.92 21.60
CA LYS A 177 -1.85 12.17 20.92
C LYS A 177 -0.69 12.65 20.08
N LEU A 178 0.54 12.32 20.49
CA LEU A 178 1.76 12.86 19.95
C LEU A 178 2.69 11.75 19.49
N VAL A 179 3.53 12.11 18.53
CA VAL A 179 4.50 11.25 17.87
C VAL A 179 5.83 11.99 17.86
N LYS A 180 6.86 11.38 18.46
CA LYS A 180 8.24 11.76 18.17
C LYS A 180 8.59 11.11 16.85
N TRP A 181 8.81 11.92 15.83
CA TRP A 181 9.14 11.48 14.47
C TRP A 181 10.61 11.76 14.20
N ILE A 182 11.38 10.71 13.92
CA ILE A 182 12.83 10.72 13.93
C ILE A 182 13.36 10.29 12.57
N ARG A 183 14.40 10.96 12.08
CA ARG A 183 15.19 10.57 10.91
C ARG A 183 16.68 10.63 11.21
N VAL A 184 17.40 9.62 10.76
CA VAL A 184 18.87 9.53 10.83
C VAL A 184 19.42 8.93 9.53
N LEU A 185 20.66 9.25 9.17
CA LEU A 185 21.32 8.74 7.98
C LEU A 185 22.42 7.73 8.31
N TYR A 186 22.61 6.78 7.39
CA TYR A 186 23.69 5.80 7.34
C TYR A 186 24.41 5.89 6.01
N SER A 187 25.72 5.67 6.02
CA SER A 187 26.55 5.52 4.82
C SER A 187 26.78 4.06 4.44
N ASP A 188 26.73 3.14 5.40
CA ASP A 188 26.91 1.70 5.20
C ASP A 188 25.57 0.96 5.23
N PHE A 189 25.28 0.21 4.16
CA PHE A 189 24.05 -0.56 4.05
C PHE A 189 23.98 -1.69 5.08
N SER A 190 25.13 -2.23 5.49
CA SER A 190 25.21 -3.31 6.48
C SER A 190 24.82 -2.84 7.88
N ALA A 191 25.33 -1.69 8.30
CA ALA A 191 24.90 -1.03 9.52
C ALA A 191 23.41 -0.68 9.48
N PHE A 192 22.94 -0.09 8.37
CA PHE A 192 21.53 0.29 8.20
C PHE A 192 20.57 -0.90 8.33
N THR A 193 20.84 -1.99 7.61
CA THR A 193 19.98 -3.19 7.62
C THR A 193 20.04 -3.95 8.93
N ARG A 194 21.24 -4.10 9.53
CA ARG A 194 21.41 -4.71 10.86
C ARG A 194 20.61 -3.95 11.92
N ASP A 195 20.67 -2.62 11.90
CA ASP A 195 19.99 -1.79 12.89
C ASP A 195 18.46 -1.82 12.66
N GLN A 196 17.99 -1.83 11.41
CA GLN A 196 16.57 -2.08 11.11
C GLN A 196 16.09 -3.44 11.65
N GLU A 197 16.85 -4.51 11.44
CA GLU A 197 16.54 -5.86 11.93
C GLU A 197 16.52 -5.94 13.46
N HIS A 198 17.48 -5.29 14.12
CA HIS A 198 17.52 -5.14 15.57
C HIS A 198 16.23 -4.49 16.09
N LEU A 199 15.83 -3.35 15.49
CA LEU A 199 14.63 -2.61 15.90
C LEU A 199 13.33 -3.40 15.70
N ILE A 200 13.21 -4.20 14.64
CA ILE A 200 12.03 -5.05 14.42
C ILE A 200 12.06 -6.37 15.20
N SER A 201 13.12 -6.67 15.96
CA SER A 201 13.26 -7.87 16.79
C SER A 201 13.25 -7.59 18.30
N ALA A 202 13.68 -6.40 18.76
CA ALA A 202 13.75 -5.99 20.16
C ALA A 202 12.41 -6.12 20.92
N GLU A 203 12.38 -6.26 22.26
CA GLU A 203 11.09 -6.29 22.99
C GLU A 203 10.51 -4.90 23.22
N ASN A 204 11.39 -3.94 23.53
CA ASN A 204 11.07 -2.53 23.58
C ASN A 204 11.39 -1.88 22.23
N ARG A 205 10.39 -1.30 21.57
CA ARG A 205 10.51 -0.91 20.16
C ARG A 205 10.00 0.51 19.92
N PHE A 206 10.50 1.11 18.85
CA PHE A 206 9.78 2.14 18.13
C PHE A 206 8.43 1.59 17.61
N ASP A 207 7.45 2.47 17.48
CA ASP A 207 6.10 2.13 17.04
C ASP A 207 5.98 2.05 15.50
N TYR A 208 6.94 2.66 14.79
CA TYR A 208 7.11 2.63 13.34
C TYR A 208 8.60 2.56 13.00
N VAL A 209 8.94 1.75 12.00
CA VAL A 209 10.30 1.59 11.46
C VAL A 209 10.18 1.44 9.95
N GLU A 210 10.70 2.41 9.21
CA GLU A 210 10.89 2.34 7.77
C GLU A 210 12.27 2.86 7.39
N GLY A 211 12.60 2.80 6.10
CA GLY A 211 13.78 3.47 5.61
C GLY A 211 13.74 3.74 4.12
N PHE A 212 14.66 4.59 3.70
CA PHE A 212 14.74 5.11 2.33
C PHE A 212 16.15 4.96 1.79
N VAL A 213 16.26 4.62 0.50
CA VAL A 213 17.51 4.75 -0.24
C VAL A 213 17.57 6.12 -0.88
N ILE A 214 18.71 6.79 -0.73
CA ILE A 214 18.97 8.10 -1.28
C ILE A 214 20.24 8.01 -2.12
N ILE A 215 20.12 8.16 -3.44
CA ILE A 215 21.25 8.05 -4.37
C ILE A 215 21.43 9.41 -5.04
N ASN A 216 22.65 9.96 -4.97
CA ASN A 216 23.06 11.16 -5.68
C ASN A 216 22.12 12.37 -5.50
N ARG A 217 21.61 12.58 -4.27
CA ARG A 217 20.80 13.74 -3.92
C ARG A 217 21.55 14.68 -2.98
N THR A 218 21.60 15.96 -3.35
CA THR A 218 22.18 17.03 -2.53
C THR A 218 21.12 17.77 -1.70
N GLY A 219 21.55 18.50 -0.68
CA GLY A 219 20.66 19.35 0.13
C GLY A 219 19.63 18.61 0.98
N LEU A 220 19.83 17.31 1.25
CA LEU A 220 18.89 16.45 1.96
C LEU A 220 18.44 17.01 3.32
N LEU A 221 19.41 17.38 4.17
CA LEU A 221 19.12 17.90 5.50
C LEU A 221 18.42 19.27 5.44
N ASN A 222 18.74 20.10 4.44
CA ASN A 222 18.05 21.37 4.23
C ASN A 222 16.56 21.16 3.89
N ASN A 223 16.24 20.12 3.11
CA ASN A 223 14.86 19.76 2.82
C ASN A 223 14.12 19.24 4.07
N TRP A 224 14.83 18.63 5.03
CA TRP A 224 14.23 18.16 6.29
C TRP A 224 13.95 19.31 7.26
N ARG A 225 14.75 20.38 7.24
CA ARG A 225 14.59 21.56 8.12
C ARG A 225 13.22 22.26 8.00
N SER A 226 12.45 22.00 6.93
CA SER A 226 11.08 22.51 6.84
C SER A 226 10.08 21.79 7.75
N SER A 227 10.44 20.62 8.29
CA SER A 227 9.53 19.74 9.02
C SER A 227 10.16 19.03 10.23
N PHE A 228 11.48 19.11 10.38
CA PHE A 228 12.24 18.50 11.47
C PHE A 228 13.30 19.46 11.99
N ASN A 229 13.60 19.33 13.28
CA ASN A 229 14.68 20.06 13.94
C ASN A 229 15.91 19.15 14.09
N PRO A 230 17.12 19.61 13.71
CA PRO A 230 18.34 18.88 14.02
C PRO A 230 18.64 18.91 15.52
N GLU A 231 19.15 17.80 16.06
CA GLU A 231 19.63 17.74 17.45
C GLU A 231 20.86 18.62 17.67
N ASP A 232 21.82 18.58 16.72
CA ASP A 232 22.96 19.49 16.65
C ASP A 232 22.92 20.29 15.33
N PRO A 233 22.35 21.52 15.33
CA PRO A 233 22.25 22.34 14.13
C PRO A 233 23.59 22.69 13.49
N VAL A 234 24.65 22.82 14.29
CA VAL A 234 26.00 23.19 13.83
C VAL A 234 26.59 22.03 13.05
N GLN A 235 26.63 20.83 13.64
CA GLN A 235 27.15 19.65 12.94
C GLN A 235 26.27 19.27 11.75
N ALA A 236 24.95 19.39 11.87
CA ALA A 236 24.04 19.14 10.75
C ALA A 236 24.28 20.12 9.58
N SER A 237 24.71 21.36 9.85
CA SER A 237 25.05 22.32 8.78
C SER A 237 26.36 22.00 8.06
N GLN A 238 27.25 21.24 8.68
CA GLN A 238 28.54 20.82 8.13
C GLN A 238 28.46 19.48 7.38
N PHE A 239 27.33 18.78 7.46
CA PHE A 239 27.15 17.50 6.80
C PHE A 239 26.99 17.67 5.30
N GLU A 240 27.91 17.05 4.55
CA GLU A 240 27.84 16.97 3.09
C GLU A 240 27.45 15.55 2.64
N SER A 241 26.54 15.53 1.68
CA SER A 241 26.01 14.28 1.11
C SER A 241 26.85 13.75 -0.05
N ASP A 242 27.82 14.52 -0.55
CA ASP A 242 28.83 14.19 -1.58
C ASP A 242 28.33 13.46 -2.84
N GLY A 243 27.02 13.50 -3.12
CA GLY A 243 26.43 12.68 -4.19
C GLY A 243 26.55 11.16 -3.96
N ARG A 244 26.97 10.71 -2.77
CA ARG A 244 27.06 9.28 -2.41
C ARG A 244 25.68 8.69 -2.11
N THR A 245 25.59 7.37 -2.15
CA THR A 245 24.42 6.64 -1.66
C THR A 245 24.37 6.71 -0.13
N LEU A 246 23.22 7.13 0.39
CA LEU A 246 22.91 7.20 1.82
C LEU A 246 21.61 6.44 2.09
N PHE A 247 21.46 5.97 3.32
CA PHE A 247 20.26 5.27 3.77
C PHE A 247 19.64 6.03 4.93
N CYS A 248 18.37 6.41 4.79
CA CYS A 248 17.63 7.08 5.86
C CYS A 248 16.85 6.05 6.65
N LEU A 249 17.06 5.99 7.96
CA LEU A 249 16.21 5.27 8.89
C LEU A 249 15.16 6.24 9.43
N GLU A 250 13.89 5.89 9.33
CA GLU A 250 12.77 6.69 9.83
C GLU A 250 12.02 5.93 10.90
N LEU A 251 11.85 6.57 12.05
CA LEU A 251 11.35 5.95 13.28
C LEU A 251 10.27 6.81 13.91
N THR A 252 9.35 6.18 14.64
CA THR A 252 8.49 6.91 15.55
C THR A 252 8.38 6.29 16.93
N LYS A 253 8.18 7.16 17.92
CA LYS A 253 7.70 6.75 19.25
C LYS A 253 6.42 7.51 19.56
N HIS A 254 5.36 6.77 19.84
CA HIS A 254 4.06 7.33 20.15
C HIS A 254 3.90 7.49 21.65
N PHE A 255 3.38 8.64 22.07
CA PHE A 255 3.28 8.96 23.48
C PHE A 255 2.11 9.90 23.81
N ASN A 256 1.89 10.02 25.11
CA ASN A 256 0.91 10.92 25.69
C ASN A 256 1.67 12.08 26.35
N SER A 257 1.09 13.28 26.35
CA SER A 257 1.76 14.51 26.81
C SER A 257 2.27 14.44 28.26
N ASP A 258 1.68 13.60 29.10
CA ASP A 258 2.06 13.39 30.51
C ASP A 258 3.36 12.58 30.69
N LYS A 259 3.98 12.08 29.61
CA LYS A 259 5.12 11.16 29.67
C LYS A 259 6.36 11.61 28.89
N ILE A 260 6.46 12.90 28.55
CA ILE A 260 7.48 13.39 27.60
C ILE A 260 8.92 13.09 28.05
N ASP A 261 9.27 13.35 29.32
CA ASP A 261 10.64 13.15 29.82
C ASP A 261 11.05 11.68 29.85
N MET A 262 10.12 10.79 30.20
CA MET A 262 10.34 9.35 30.21
C MET A 262 10.56 8.82 28.79
N ILE A 263 9.78 9.34 27.83
CA ILE A 263 9.86 8.94 26.42
C ILE A 263 11.15 9.46 25.78
N ASN A 264 11.59 10.68 26.11
CA ASN A 264 12.87 11.21 25.62
C ASN A 264 14.04 10.32 26.07
N LYS A 265 14.09 9.94 27.36
CA LYS A 265 15.11 9.00 27.88
C LYS A 265 15.04 7.63 27.21
N GLU A 266 13.83 7.14 26.94
CA GLU A 266 13.65 5.87 26.25
C GLU A 266 14.15 5.93 24.80
N ILE A 267 13.89 7.04 24.10
CA ILE A 267 14.38 7.30 22.74
C ILE A 267 15.91 7.40 22.75
N GLU A 268 16.50 8.16 23.68
CA GLU A 268 17.96 8.26 23.83
C GLU A 268 18.61 6.89 24.01
N ASN A 269 18.06 6.05 24.90
CA ASN A 269 18.55 4.69 25.10
C ASN A 269 18.45 3.85 23.82
N LEU A 270 17.30 3.87 23.14
CA LEU A 270 17.09 3.12 21.90
C LEU A 270 18.02 3.60 20.77
N LEU A 271 18.24 4.91 20.65
CA LEU A 271 19.12 5.49 19.64
C LEU A 271 20.60 5.21 19.95
N SER A 272 20.97 5.09 21.23
CA SER A 272 22.36 4.79 21.64
C SER A 272 22.86 3.41 21.20
N GLU A 273 21.93 2.49 20.88
CA GLU A 273 22.23 1.16 20.37
C GLU A 273 22.48 1.16 18.85
N LEU A 274 22.24 2.28 18.16
CA LEU A 274 22.27 2.39 16.70
C LEU A 274 23.58 3.02 16.21
N SER A 275 23.94 2.73 14.96
CA SER A 275 25.21 3.12 14.33
C SER A 275 25.04 4.22 13.25
N TYR A 276 24.04 5.09 13.40
CA TYR A 276 23.80 6.17 12.45
C TYR A 276 24.84 7.29 12.56
N ILE A 277 24.89 8.16 11.55
CA ILE A 277 25.74 9.35 11.54
C ILE A 277 25.14 10.38 12.51
N SER A 278 25.78 10.58 13.66
CA SER A 278 25.24 11.38 14.78
C SER A 278 24.75 12.78 14.39
N SER A 279 25.48 13.47 13.52
CA SER A 279 25.15 14.82 13.02
C SER A 279 23.87 14.90 12.17
N THR A 280 23.30 13.75 11.82
CA THR A 280 22.11 13.63 10.95
C THR A 280 20.85 13.27 11.72
N LEU A 281 20.89 13.30 13.06
CA LEU A 281 19.71 13.12 13.90
C LEU A 281 18.78 14.33 13.81
N PHE A 282 17.60 14.08 13.25
CA PHE A 282 16.54 15.06 13.10
C PHE A 282 15.27 14.52 13.77
N MET A 283 14.62 15.37 14.56
CA MET A 283 13.41 15.03 15.30
C MET A 283 12.34 16.11 15.15
N SER A 284 11.09 15.68 15.12
CA SER A 284 9.93 16.55 15.28
C SER A 284 8.91 15.93 16.23
N GLU A 285 8.07 16.78 16.79
CA GLU A 285 6.91 16.37 17.56
C GLU A 285 5.67 16.81 16.79
N VAL A 286 4.84 15.84 16.44
CA VAL A 286 3.61 16.06 15.66
C VAL A 286 2.47 15.29 16.31
N SER A 287 1.23 15.62 15.95
CA SER A 287 0.10 14.81 16.37
C SER A 287 0.09 13.44 15.66
N TYR A 288 -0.58 12.47 16.28
CA TYR A 288 -0.73 11.14 15.68
C TYR A 288 -1.39 11.16 14.30
N ILE A 289 -2.39 12.03 14.11
CA ILE A 289 -3.09 12.17 12.83
C ILE A 289 -2.16 12.81 11.79
N GLU A 290 -1.42 13.87 12.14
CA GLU A 290 -0.46 14.51 11.22
C GLU A 290 0.62 13.53 10.75
N PHE A 291 1.14 12.67 11.64
CA PHE A 291 2.09 11.65 11.24
C PHE A 291 1.48 10.61 10.29
N LEU A 292 0.29 10.09 10.63
CA LEU A 292 -0.34 9.05 9.81
C LEU A 292 -0.78 9.57 8.43
N ASP A 293 -1.22 10.84 8.33
CA ASP A 293 -1.65 11.46 7.07
C ASP A 293 -0.55 12.27 6.37
N ARG A 294 0.72 12.09 6.77
CA ARG A 294 1.88 12.85 6.26
C ARG A 294 2.02 12.83 4.73
N VAL A 295 1.60 11.75 4.07
CA VAL A 295 1.69 11.62 2.61
C VAL A 295 0.63 12.45 1.89
N HIS A 296 -0.53 12.73 2.50
CA HIS A 296 -1.53 13.62 1.90
C HIS A 296 -0.99 15.04 1.72
N GLY A 297 -0.17 15.53 2.65
CA GLY A 297 0.54 16.80 2.47
C GLY A 297 1.46 16.81 1.23
N SER A 298 2.03 15.67 0.86
CA SER A 298 2.83 15.52 -0.37
C SER A 298 1.94 15.44 -1.61
N GLU A 299 0.81 14.74 -1.54
CA GLU A 299 -0.21 14.73 -2.59
C GLU A 299 -0.66 16.15 -2.94
N VAL A 300 -1.07 16.95 -1.95
CA VAL A 300 -1.56 18.32 -2.17
C VAL A 300 -0.50 19.18 -2.88
N LYS A 301 0.77 19.05 -2.46
CA LYS A 301 1.91 19.76 -3.09
C LYS A 301 2.21 19.28 -4.51
N LEU A 302 2.01 18.00 -4.81
CA LEU A 302 2.24 17.45 -6.16
C LEU A 302 1.08 17.82 -7.08
N ARG A 303 -0.17 17.76 -6.60
CA ARG A 303 -1.36 18.19 -7.33
C ARG A 303 -1.27 19.67 -7.73
N SER A 304 -0.81 20.55 -6.82
CA SER A 304 -0.65 21.98 -7.15
C SER A 304 0.39 22.26 -8.23
N LYS A 305 1.28 21.30 -8.51
CA LYS A 305 2.28 21.35 -9.59
C LYS A 305 1.88 20.53 -10.83
N GLY A 306 0.72 19.87 -10.83
CA GLY A 306 0.33 18.94 -11.89
C GLY A 306 1.16 17.66 -11.94
N LEU A 307 1.89 17.33 -10.85
CA LEU A 307 2.81 16.19 -10.77
C LEU A 307 2.20 14.96 -10.08
N TRP A 308 0.90 14.98 -9.76
CA TRP A 308 0.22 13.84 -9.15
C TRP A 308 -0.51 12.96 -10.17
N GLU A 309 -1.19 13.54 -11.17
CA GLU A 309 -1.89 12.75 -12.20
C GLU A 309 -0.95 12.48 -13.39
N VAL A 310 0.23 11.93 -13.08
CA VAL A 310 1.28 11.54 -14.05
C VAL A 310 1.47 10.02 -14.04
N PRO A 311 2.16 9.43 -15.03
CA PRO A 311 2.45 8.00 -15.00
C PRO A 311 3.32 7.62 -13.79
N HIS A 312 2.91 6.57 -13.08
CA HIS A 312 3.59 6.04 -11.91
C HIS A 312 4.06 4.60 -12.19
N PRO A 313 5.20 4.40 -12.87
CA PRO A 313 5.76 3.08 -13.16
C PRO A 313 6.41 2.46 -11.91
N TRP A 314 5.65 2.31 -10.83
CA TRP A 314 6.17 1.79 -9.57
C TRP A 314 6.51 0.30 -9.68
N LEU A 315 7.59 -0.08 -9.00
CA LEU A 315 8.01 -1.47 -8.84
C LEU A 315 8.08 -1.77 -7.34
N ASN A 316 7.29 -2.72 -6.85
CA ASN A 316 7.27 -3.07 -5.43
C ASN A 316 7.66 -4.55 -5.27
N LEU A 317 8.70 -4.80 -4.50
CA LEU A 317 9.35 -6.11 -4.39
C LEU A 317 9.45 -6.55 -2.94
N LEU A 318 9.35 -7.86 -2.73
CA LEU A 318 9.63 -8.53 -1.47
C LEU A 318 10.92 -9.34 -1.65
N ILE A 319 11.99 -8.93 -0.97
CA ILE A 319 13.34 -9.48 -1.10
C ILE A 319 13.65 -10.32 0.14
N PRO A 320 14.08 -11.59 0.01
CA PRO A 320 14.50 -12.38 1.17
C PRO A 320 15.68 -11.72 1.90
N ARG A 321 15.71 -11.81 3.24
CA ARG A 321 16.79 -11.23 4.05
C ARG A 321 18.17 -11.68 3.60
N SER A 322 18.36 -12.97 3.31
CA SER A 322 19.65 -13.51 2.89
C SER A 322 20.20 -12.91 1.59
N LYS A 323 19.34 -12.30 0.76
CA LYS A 323 19.69 -11.75 -0.55
C LYS A 323 19.70 -10.22 -0.60
N ILE A 324 19.33 -9.53 0.47
CA ILE A 324 19.19 -8.07 0.46
C ILE A 324 20.50 -7.33 0.16
N HIS A 325 21.64 -7.84 0.63
CA HIS A 325 22.96 -7.26 0.33
C HIS A 325 23.35 -7.41 -1.14
N ASN A 326 23.14 -8.59 -1.73
CA ASN A 326 23.39 -8.81 -3.16
C ASN A 326 22.48 -7.91 -4.00
N PHE A 327 21.20 -7.81 -3.63
CA PHE A 327 20.26 -6.90 -4.25
C PHE A 327 20.72 -5.44 -4.17
N ALA A 328 21.12 -4.97 -2.99
CA ALA A 328 21.54 -3.59 -2.79
C ALA A 328 22.81 -3.25 -3.56
N GLN A 329 23.79 -4.17 -3.58
CA GLN A 329 25.05 -3.97 -4.31
C GLN A 329 24.80 -3.74 -5.80
N GLU A 330 23.97 -4.56 -6.44
CA GLU A 330 23.70 -4.39 -7.86
C GLU A 330 22.70 -3.26 -8.13
N VAL A 331 21.57 -3.24 -7.43
CA VAL A 331 20.49 -2.30 -7.75
C VAL A 331 20.84 -0.88 -7.32
N PHE A 332 21.26 -0.68 -6.07
CA PHE A 332 21.58 0.66 -5.55
C PHE A 332 23.01 1.11 -5.89
N GLY A 333 23.90 0.16 -6.22
CA GLY A 333 25.29 0.45 -6.61
C GLY A 333 25.51 0.62 -8.11
N ASN A 334 24.78 -0.12 -8.96
CA ASN A 334 25.06 -0.20 -10.40
C ASN A 334 23.87 0.16 -11.30
N ILE A 335 22.66 -0.34 -11.03
CA ILE A 335 21.50 -0.14 -11.92
C ILE A 335 20.94 1.28 -11.79
N LEU A 336 20.86 1.81 -10.57
CA LEU A 336 20.36 3.14 -10.28
C LEU A 336 21.49 4.17 -10.25
N THR A 337 21.26 5.32 -10.89
CA THR A 337 22.21 6.44 -10.92
C THR A 337 21.86 7.56 -9.95
N ASP A 338 20.58 7.68 -9.59
CA ASP A 338 20.03 8.68 -8.68
C ASP A 338 18.63 8.26 -8.21
N THR A 339 18.08 8.98 -7.24
CA THR A 339 16.67 8.82 -6.81
C THR A 339 15.83 10.06 -7.10
N SER A 340 16.10 10.81 -8.17
CA SER A 340 15.43 12.08 -8.47
C SER A 340 13.93 11.91 -8.80
N ASN A 341 13.56 10.81 -9.46
CA ASN A 341 12.20 10.54 -9.93
C ASN A 341 11.20 10.11 -8.84
N GLY A 342 11.66 9.80 -7.63
CA GLY A 342 10.77 9.38 -6.53
C GLY A 342 11.54 8.69 -5.40
N PRO A 343 10.87 8.47 -4.25
CA PRO A 343 11.49 7.77 -3.14
C PRO A 343 11.63 6.27 -3.41
N ILE A 344 12.66 5.67 -2.80
CA ILE A 344 12.84 4.21 -2.75
C ILE A 344 12.71 3.79 -1.30
N LEU A 345 11.65 3.07 -0.96
CA LEU A 345 11.49 2.50 0.38
C LEU A 345 12.29 1.21 0.49
N VAL A 346 12.93 0.99 1.64
CA VAL A 346 13.57 -0.27 2.00
C VAL A 346 13.45 -0.51 3.51
N TYR A 347 12.75 -1.56 3.90
CA TYR A 347 12.64 -1.94 5.30
C TYR A 347 12.27 -3.42 5.50
N PRO A 348 12.76 -4.05 6.58
CA PRO A 348 12.47 -5.43 6.88
C PRO A 348 11.12 -5.59 7.58
N VAL A 349 10.51 -6.75 7.37
CA VAL A 349 9.35 -7.23 8.12
C VAL A 349 9.59 -8.68 8.51
N ASN A 350 9.14 -9.06 9.71
CA ASN A 350 9.17 -10.47 10.10
C ASN A 350 8.21 -11.31 9.21
N LYS A 351 8.19 -12.64 9.27
CA LYS A 351 7.22 -13.53 8.58
C LYS A 351 6.15 -14.12 9.50
N SER A 352 6.45 -14.19 10.79
CA SER A 352 5.60 -14.72 11.88
C SER A 352 4.25 -14.05 12.13
N LYS A 353 4.02 -12.84 11.63
CA LYS A 353 2.74 -12.11 11.70
C LYS A 353 1.96 -12.08 10.38
N TRP A 354 2.41 -12.77 9.32
CA TRP A 354 1.63 -12.95 8.10
C TRP A 354 0.95 -14.32 8.17
N ASP A 355 -0.35 -14.38 7.91
CA ASP A 355 -1.10 -15.63 7.98
C ASP A 355 -0.91 -16.44 6.68
N ASN A 356 -0.39 -17.67 6.82
CA ASN A 356 -0.12 -18.56 5.69
C ASN A 356 -1.39 -19.06 4.99
N ARG A 357 -2.57 -18.96 5.63
CA ARG A 357 -3.87 -19.36 5.08
C ARG A 357 -4.43 -18.37 4.07
N THR A 358 -3.85 -17.18 3.98
CA THR A 358 -4.27 -16.13 3.03
C THR A 358 -3.85 -16.52 1.61
N SER A 359 -3.75 -15.57 0.69
CA SER A 359 -3.23 -15.81 -0.67
C SER A 359 -2.08 -14.86 -1.02
N ILE A 360 -1.61 -14.06 -0.05
CA ILE A 360 -0.42 -13.24 -0.24
C ILE A 360 0.78 -14.14 -0.52
N VAL A 361 1.60 -13.79 -1.51
CA VAL A 361 2.81 -14.55 -1.83
C VAL A 361 4.01 -13.85 -1.21
N LEU A 362 4.77 -14.57 -0.39
CA LEU A 362 5.90 -14.03 0.37
C LEU A 362 7.18 -14.84 0.08
N PRO A 363 8.36 -14.23 0.24
CA PRO A 363 9.62 -14.95 0.36
C PRO A 363 9.60 -16.03 1.45
N ASP A 364 10.41 -17.08 1.27
CA ASP A 364 10.47 -18.18 2.22
C ASP A 364 11.52 -17.99 3.33
N GLU A 365 11.49 -16.82 3.98
CA GLU A 365 12.40 -16.49 5.10
C GLU A 365 11.66 -15.81 6.26
N ASP A 366 12.17 -15.96 7.47
CA ASP A 366 11.58 -15.39 8.69
C ASP A 366 11.60 -13.86 8.72
N VAL A 367 12.50 -13.25 7.96
CA VAL A 367 12.57 -11.82 7.72
C VAL A 367 12.74 -11.61 6.21
N PHE A 368 12.04 -10.62 5.68
CA PHE A 368 12.19 -10.19 4.29
C PHE A 368 11.97 -8.69 4.21
N TYR A 369 12.46 -8.07 3.14
CA TYR A 369 12.41 -6.63 2.93
C TYR A 369 11.33 -6.26 1.92
N LEU A 370 10.55 -5.22 2.23
CA LEU A 370 9.84 -4.48 1.20
C LEU A 370 10.84 -3.53 0.55
N VAL A 371 10.94 -3.57 -0.78
CA VAL A 371 11.66 -2.57 -1.57
C VAL A 371 10.68 -1.97 -2.57
N ALA A 372 10.37 -0.68 -2.43
CA ALA A 372 9.36 0.00 -3.26
C ALA A 372 9.98 1.19 -4.01
N PHE A 373 10.07 1.08 -5.33
CA PHE A 373 10.49 2.15 -6.24
C PHE A 373 9.25 2.97 -6.61
N LEU A 374 9.09 4.14 -5.99
CA LEU A 374 7.88 4.96 -6.11
C LEU A 374 8.08 6.13 -7.09
N SER A 375 8.58 5.81 -8.29
CA SER A 375 8.91 6.78 -9.33
C SER A 375 7.68 7.43 -9.96
N SER A 376 7.77 8.73 -10.25
CA SER A 376 6.84 9.47 -11.10
C SER A 376 7.56 9.80 -12.41
N ALA A 377 6.94 9.47 -13.54
CA ALA A 377 7.49 9.80 -14.86
C ALA A 377 6.95 11.16 -15.33
N VAL A 378 7.83 12.01 -15.84
CA VAL A 378 7.44 13.28 -16.45
C VAL A 378 6.77 12.99 -17.80
N PRO A 379 5.51 13.43 -18.01
CA PRO A 379 4.81 13.20 -19.27
C PRO A 379 5.61 13.74 -20.46
N SER A 380 5.71 12.94 -21.52
CA SER A 380 6.41 13.30 -22.77
C SER A 380 7.93 13.50 -22.66
N SER A 381 8.55 13.26 -21.49
CA SER A 381 10.01 13.28 -21.39
C SER A 381 10.64 12.08 -22.09
N THR A 382 11.77 12.32 -22.74
CA THR A 382 12.65 11.29 -23.35
C THR A 382 13.94 11.09 -22.55
N GLY A 383 14.11 11.82 -21.45
CA GLY A 383 15.27 11.75 -20.55
C GLY A 383 15.17 10.66 -19.49
N THR A 384 15.98 10.78 -18.43
CA THR A 384 16.03 9.84 -17.30
C THR A 384 14.76 9.86 -16.44
N ASP A 385 13.95 10.91 -16.55
CA ASP A 385 12.64 11.09 -15.91
C ASP A 385 11.46 10.65 -16.81
N GLY A 386 11.73 10.16 -18.02
CA GLY A 386 10.74 9.63 -18.95
C GLY A 386 10.25 8.22 -18.61
N LEU A 387 9.01 7.91 -19.00
CA LEU A 387 8.36 6.63 -18.71
C LEU A 387 9.16 5.42 -19.24
N GLU A 388 9.61 5.48 -20.49
CA GLU A 388 10.37 4.38 -21.12
C GLU A 388 11.70 4.12 -20.43
N HIS A 389 12.38 5.18 -19.96
CA HIS A 389 13.62 5.03 -19.22
C HIS A 389 13.38 4.29 -17.90
N ILE A 390 12.38 4.73 -17.13
CA ILE A 390 12.04 4.11 -15.84
C ILE A 390 11.56 2.66 -16.03
N LEU A 391 10.74 2.37 -17.04
CA LEU A 391 10.32 1.00 -17.36
C LEU A 391 11.50 0.11 -17.79
N THR A 392 12.48 0.67 -18.50
CA THR A 392 13.71 -0.05 -18.84
C THR A 392 14.56 -0.34 -17.62
N GLN A 393 14.65 0.61 -16.68
CA GLN A 393 15.32 0.41 -15.40
C GLN A 393 14.61 -0.66 -14.55
N ASN A 394 13.27 -0.62 -14.45
CA ASN A 394 12.48 -1.64 -13.75
C ASN A 394 12.71 -3.04 -14.34
N ARG A 395 12.78 -3.17 -15.67
CA ARG A 395 13.11 -4.45 -16.34
C ARG A 395 14.50 -4.94 -15.97
N ARG A 396 15.52 -4.08 -16.03
CA ARG A 396 16.90 -4.44 -15.61
C ARG A 396 16.95 -4.96 -14.17
N ILE A 397 16.19 -4.36 -13.25
CA ILE A 397 16.10 -4.83 -11.86
C ILE A 397 15.49 -6.23 -11.79
N LEU A 398 14.38 -6.47 -12.51
CA LEU A 398 13.72 -7.78 -12.55
C LEU A 398 14.60 -8.85 -13.22
N ASP A 399 15.25 -8.52 -14.34
CA ASP A 399 16.16 -9.41 -15.06
C ASP A 399 17.34 -9.82 -14.18
N PHE A 400 17.92 -8.87 -13.43
CA PHE A 400 18.94 -9.18 -12.42
C PHE A 400 18.38 -10.10 -11.33
N CYS A 401 17.20 -9.82 -10.80
CA CYS A 401 16.61 -10.64 -9.75
C CYS A 401 16.38 -12.10 -10.19
N GLU A 402 16.01 -12.30 -11.46
CA GLU A 402 15.87 -13.62 -12.07
C GLU A 402 17.24 -14.28 -12.26
N ALA A 403 18.19 -13.61 -12.92
CA ALA A 403 19.51 -14.14 -13.23
C ALA A 403 20.35 -14.49 -11.99
N ALA A 404 20.24 -13.69 -10.93
CA ALA A 404 20.94 -13.90 -9.66
C ALA A 404 20.16 -14.78 -8.66
N GLU A 405 19.03 -15.35 -9.09
CA GLU A 405 18.14 -16.19 -8.27
C GLU A 405 17.84 -15.57 -6.90
N ILE A 406 17.47 -14.27 -6.90
CA ILE A 406 17.20 -13.51 -5.67
C ILE A 406 15.99 -14.07 -4.91
N GLY A 407 15.09 -14.80 -5.59
CA GLY A 407 13.88 -15.33 -4.95
C GLY A 407 12.83 -14.25 -4.65
N VAL A 408 12.87 -13.15 -5.40
CA VAL A 408 11.97 -12.00 -5.24
C VAL A 408 10.50 -12.38 -5.48
N LYS A 409 9.59 -11.76 -4.72
CA LYS A 409 8.15 -11.76 -5.02
C LYS A 409 7.67 -10.32 -5.24
N GLN A 410 6.98 -10.05 -6.34
CA GLN A 410 6.38 -8.73 -6.54
C GLN A 410 5.23 -8.50 -5.55
N TYR A 411 5.22 -7.34 -4.90
CA TYR A 411 4.05 -6.78 -4.21
C TYR A 411 3.27 -5.90 -5.19
N LEU A 412 1.94 -5.92 -5.14
CA LEU A 412 1.09 -5.35 -6.20
C LEU A 412 1.46 -5.89 -7.61
N PRO A 413 1.56 -7.23 -7.79
CA PRO A 413 2.01 -7.83 -9.04
C PRO A 413 1.10 -7.45 -10.23
N HIS A 414 1.70 -7.40 -11.42
CA HIS A 414 1.03 -7.00 -12.65
C HIS A 414 1.49 -7.85 -13.85
N TYR A 415 1.65 -9.15 -13.63
CA TYR A 415 1.97 -10.11 -14.69
C TYR A 415 0.86 -10.17 -15.75
N THR A 416 1.24 -10.51 -16.97
CA THR A 416 0.33 -10.45 -18.13
C THR A 416 -0.13 -11.83 -18.60
N THR A 417 0.56 -12.89 -18.17
CA THR A 417 0.26 -14.26 -18.54
C THR A 417 -0.03 -15.13 -17.31
N GLN A 418 -0.87 -16.15 -17.49
CA GLN A 418 -1.16 -17.12 -16.43
C GLN A 418 0.09 -17.91 -16.01
N LYS A 419 1.03 -18.15 -16.94
CA LYS A 419 2.29 -18.84 -16.65
C LYS A 419 3.15 -18.05 -15.66
N GLU A 420 3.27 -16.73 -15.85
CA GLU A 420 3.95 -15.85 -14.91
C GLU A 420 3.25 -15.85 -13.54
N TRP A 421 1.92 -15.82 -13.52
CA TRP A 421 1.15 -15.94 -12.27
C TRP A 421 1.38 -17.27 -11.57
N GLN A 422 1.38 -18.38 -12.30
CA GLN A 422 1.68 -19.70 -11.75
C GLN A 422 3.09 -19.73 -11.15
N ALA A 423 4.09 -19.16 -11.82
CA ALA A 423 5.45 -19.03 -11.30
C ALA A 423 5.50 -18.13 -10.05
N HIS A 424 4.74 -17.03 -10.04
CA HIS A 424 4.62 -16.14 -8.89
C HIS A 424 4.07 -16.87 -7.66
N PHE A 425 2.91 -17.53 -7.78
CA PHE A 425 2.28 -18.28 -6.70
C PHE A 425 3.05 -19.54 -6.30
N GLY A 426 3.81 -20.14 -7.24
CA GLY A 426 4.59 -21.35 -7.01
C GLY A 426 3.72 -22.49 -6.45
N PRO A 427 4.13 -23.17 -5.36
CA PRO A 427 3.35 -24.24 -4.74
C PRO A 427 1.94 -23.84 -4.30
N ARG A 428 1.64 -22.54 -4.17
CA ARG A 428 0.33 -22.03 -3.75
C ARG A 428 -0.64 -21.85 -4.92
N TRP A 429 -0.22 -22.13 -6.14
CA TRP A 429 -1.06 -22.00 -7.32
C TRP A 429 -2.29 -22.91 -7.26
N GLU A 430 -2.12 -24.16 -6.85
CA GLU A 430 -3.22 -25.14 -6.80
C GLU A 430 -4.33 -24.73 -5.83
N ILE A 431 -3.96 -24.30 -4.62
CA ILE A 431 -4.96 -23.81 -3.65
C ILE A 431 -5.62 -22.51 -4.13
N PHE A 432 -4.88 -21.65 -4.84
CA PHE A 432 -5.43 -20.44 -5.44
C PHE A 432 -6.45 -20.76 -6.55
N MET A 433 -6.15 -21.75 -7.39
CA MET A 433 -7.03 -22.30 -8.42
C MET A 433 -8.32 -22.90 -7.83
N GLN A 434 -8.19 -23.72 -6.78
CA GLN A 434 -9.35 -24.32 -6.10
C GLN A 434 -10.28 -23.23 -5.55
N ARG A 435 -9.71 -22.20 -4.92
CA ARG A 435 -10.48 -21.04 -4.44
C ARG A 435 -11.15 -20.29 -5.59
N LYS A 436 -10.43 -20.06 -6.70
CA LYS A 436 -11.01 -19.44 -7.90
C LYS A 436 -12.23 -20.21 -8.39
N SER A 437 -12.11 -21.53 -8.54
CA SER A 437 -13.21 -22.38 -8.99
C SER A 437 -14.41 -22.34 -8.03
N ALA A 438 -14.17 -22.31 -6.71
CA ALA A 438 -15.23 -22.27 -5.71
C ALA A 438 -16.00 -20.93 -5.66
N TYR A 439 -15.32 -19.81 -5.91
CA TYR A 439 -15.89 -18.46 -5.67
C TYR A 439 -16.18 -17.65 -6.93
N ASP A 440 -15.49 -17.91 -8.05
CA ASP A 440 -15.74 -17.27 -9.34
C ASP A 440 -15.37 -18.21 -10.51
N PRO A 441 -16.16 -19.28 -10.72
CA PRO A 441 -15.86 -20.34 -11.69
C PRO A 441 -15.84 -19.85 -13.14
N LEU A 442 -16.54 -18.76 -13.46
CA LEU A 442 -16.61 -18.20 -14.82
C LEU A 442 -15.54 -17.13 -15.08
N ALA A 443 -14.72 -16.81 -14.08
CA ALA A 443 -13.73 -15.75 -14.14
C ALA A 443 -14.29 -14.37 -14.54
N ILE A 444 -15.40 -14.00 -13.92
CA ILE A 444 -16.10 -12.73 -14.18
C ILE A 444 -15.38 -11.56 -13.53
N LEU A 445 -14.83 -11.73 -12.32
CA LEU A 445 -14.40 -10.58 -11.50
C LEU A 445 -12.95 -10.16 -11.78
N ALA A 446 -12.59 -8.95 -11.35
CA ALA A 446 -11.22 -8.42 -11.36
C ALA A 446 -10.40 -8.78 -12.63
N PRO A 447 -10.96 -8.63 -13.85
CA PRO A 447 -10.31 -9.06 -15.09
C PRO A 447 -8.98 -8.34 -15.34
N GLY A 448 -8.84 -7.11 -14.82
CA GLY A 448 -7.62 -6.31 -14.90
C GLY A 448 -6.40 -6.93 -14.22
N GLN A 449 -6.59 -7.93 -13.34
CA GLN A 449 -5.47 -8.70 -12.76
C GLN A 449 -4.83 -9.66 -13.77
N LYS A 450 -5.53 -10.01 -14.85
CA LYS A 450 -5.02 -10.88 -15.93
C LYS A 450 -4.54 -12.27 -15.46
N ILE A 451 -5.06 -12.77 -14.35
CA ILE A 451 -4.73 -14.11 -13.85
C ILE A 451 -5.54 -15.19 -14.57
N PHE A 452 -6.84 -14.92 -14.76
CA PHE A 452 -7.79 -15.84 -15.37
C PHE A 452 -8.56 -15.10 -16.46
N GLN A 453 -8.75 -15.75 -17.60
CA GLN A 453 -9.62 -15.25 -18.67
C GLN A 453 -11.05 -15.73 -18.43
N LYS A 454 -12.02 -14.90 -18.81
CA LYS A 454 -13.43 -15.25 -18.70
C LYS A 454 -13.71 -16.49 -19.56
N ALA A 455 -14.33 -17.51 -18.97
CA ALA A 455 -14.76 -18.69 -19.71
C ALA A 455 -16.00 -18.34 -20.55
N ILE A 456 -15.90 -18.51 -21.88
CA ILE A 456 -17.04 -18.42 -22.80
C ILE A 456 -17.33 -19.83 -23.29
N SER A 457 -18.55 -20.33 -23.08
CA SER A 457 -18.99 -21.55 -23.76
C SER A 457 -19.57 -21.14 -25.10
N ILE A 458 -18.87 -21.50 -26.17
CA ILE A 458 -19.43 -21.49 -27.52
C ILE A 458 -20.27 -22.77 -27.62
N LEU A 459 -21.53 -22.67 -27.22
CA LEU A 459 -22.54 -23.70 -27.51
C LEU A 459 -23.15 -23.45 -28.88
#